data_AF-A0A2X3H4B9-F1
#
_entry.id   AF-A0A2X3H4B9-F1
#
_cell.length_a   1.000
_cell.length_b   1.000
_cell.length_c   1.000
_cell.angle_alpha   90.00
_cell.angle_beta   90.00
_cell.angle_gamma   90.00
#
_symmetry.space_group_name_H-M   'P 1'
#
loop_
_entity.id
_entity.type
_entity.pdbx_description
1 polymer ?
#
loop_
_entity_poly.entity_id
_entity_poly.type
_entity_poly.pdbx_seq_one_letter_code
_entity_poly.pdbx_strand_id
1 'polypeptide(L)'
;MWNPVKGKKERIGRIVLMQANDRHEVDELHAGDIAACVGLKDVTTGDTLCDPDAVITLERMEFPEPVISLAIEPKTKADQEKMGIALQRLAAEDPSFRLHTDEESGQTIISGMGELHLEIIVDRMKREFGVEANIGRPQVTYREPCARK
;
A
#
# COMPACT_ATOMS: atom_id res chain seq x y z
N MET A 1 -4.17 7.41 -20.78
CA MET A 1 -3.03 6.51 -20.54
C MET A 1 -3.52 5.09 -20.41
N TRP A 2 -2.70 4.12 -20.78
CA TRP A 2 -2.97 2.70 -20.60
C TRP A 2 -2.11 2.16 -19.45
N ASN A 3 -2.72 1.41 -18.53
CA ASN A 3 -2.00 0.64 -17.53
C ASN A 3 -1.93 -0.82 -18.02
N PRO A 4 -0.77 -1.31 -18.48
CA PRO A 4 -0.60 -2.66 -18.99
C PRO A 4 -0.66 -3.72 -17.90
N VAL A 5 -0.36 -3.36 -16.64
CA VAL A 5 -0.38 -4.30 -15.50
C VAL A 5 -1.81 -4.72 -15.17
N LYS A 6 -2.75 -3.77 -15.23
CA LYS A 6 -4.17 -4.01 -14.91
C LYS A 6 -5.09 -4.08 -16.13
N GLY A 7 -4.56 -3.79 -17.33
CA GLY A 7 -5.35 -3.77 -18.57
C GLY A 7 -6.46 -2.71 -18.56
N LYS A 8 -6.24 -1.58 -17.87
CA LYS A 8 -7.24 -0.52 -17.70
C LYS A 8 -6.78 0.79 -18.32
N LYS A 9 -7.73 1.56 -18.84
CA LYS A 9 -7.50 2.93 -19.32
C LYS A 9 -7.64 3.90 -18.17
N GLU A 10 -6.57 4.62 -17.89
CA GLU A 10 -6.54 5.67 -16.87
C GLU A 10 -6.63 7.06 -17.52
N ARG A 11 -7.45 7.92 -16.91
CA ARG A 11 -7.59 9.33 -17.29
C ARG A 11 -6.79 10.18 -16.30
N ILE A 12 -5.79 10.88 -16.81
CA ILE A 12 -5.05 11.87 -16.02
C ILE A 12 -5.96 13.08 -15.84
N GLY A 13 -6.13 13.51 -14.59
CA GLY A 13 -6.88 14.70 -14.24
C GLY A 13 -5.95 15.91 -14.17
N ARG A 14 -5.40 16.15 -12.98
CA ARG A 14 -4.48 17.26 -12.73
C ARG A 14 -3.09 16.73 -12.48
N ILE A 15 -2.09 17.46 -12.95
CA ILE A 15 -0.68 17.16 -12.70
C ILE A 15 -0.12 18.28 -11.84
N VAL A 16 0.58 17.90 -10.77
CA VAL A 16 1.20 18.83 -9.84
C VAL A 16 2.68 18.53 -9.74
N LEU A 17 3.50 19.51 -10.07
CA LEU A 17 4.93 19.48 -9.80
C LEU A 17 5.16 19.98 -8.37
N MET A 18 5.80 19.15 -7.56
CA MET A 18 6.13 19.47 -6.17
C MET A 18 7.57 20.00 -6.13
N GLN A 19 7.74 21.28 -5.82
CA GLN A 19 9.05 21.92 -5.71
C GLN A 19 9.26 22.39 -4.27
N ALA A 20 9.95 21.57 -3.47
CA ALA A 20 10.11 21.77 -2.02
C ALA A 20 8.75 21.95 -1.31
N ASN A 21 8.35 23.20 -1.05
CA ASN A 21 7.10 23.54 -0.38
C ASN A 21 6.01 24.06 -1.33
N ASP A 22 6.39 24.38 -2.57
CA ASP A 22 5.50 24.97 -3.57
C ASP A 22 4.89 23.89 -4.46
N ARG A 23 3.63 24.12 -4.82
CA ARG A 23 2.83 23.22 -5.65
C ARG A 23 2.48 23.95 -6.93
N HIS A 24 3.02 23.50 -8.05
CA HIS A 24 2.75 24.08 -9.37
C HIS A 24 1.88 23.13 -10.18
N GLU A 25 0.67 23.57 -10.51
CA GLU A 25 -0.16 22.85 -11.48
C GLU A 25 0.44 23.05 -12.88
N VAL A 26 0.66 21.94 -13.59
CA VAL A 26 1.23 21.92 -14.95
C VAL A 26 0.31 21.12 -15.87
N ASP A 27 0.24 21.51 -17.15
CA ASP A 27 -0.59 20.84 -18.14
C ASP A 27 0.15 19.71 -18.88
N GLU A 28 1.47 19.77 -18.95
CA GLU A 28 2.32 18.82 -19.65
C GLU A 28 3.55 18.40 -18.83
N LEU A 29 4.02 17.18 -19.06
CA LEU A 29 5.26 16.63 -18.51
C LEU A 29 6.10 16.07 -19.65
N HIS A 30 7.41 16.23 -19.55
CA HIS A 30 8.36 15.66 -20.50
C HIS A 30 9.04 14.42 -19.92
N ALA A 31 9.73 13.68 -20.80
CA ALA A 31 10.49 12.51 -20.39
C ALA A 31 11.60 12.92 -19.40
N GLY A 32 11.61 12.29 -18.23
CA GLY A 32 12.55 12.59 -17.14
C GLY A 32 11.97 13.42 -16.00
N ASP A 33 10.78 14.01 -16.18
CA ASP A 33 10.11 14.76 -15.12
C ASP A 33 9.44 13.84 -14.10
N ILE A 34 9.44 14.27 -12.83
CA ILE A 34 8.74 13.59 -11.73
C ILE A 34 7.65 14.52 -11.20
N ALA A 35 6.39 14.12 -11.34
CA ALA A 35 5.24 14.89 -10.87
C ALA A 35 4.15 13.98 -10.29
N ALA A 36 3.26 14.58 -9.52
CA ALA A 36 2.12 13.89 -8.92
C ALA A 36 0.88 14.03 -9.81
N CYS A 37 0.31 12.91 -10.24
CA CYS A 37 -0.95 12.88 -10.98
C CYS A 37 -2.12 12.65 -10.02
N VAL A 38 -3.09 13.58 -10.01
CA VAL A 38 -4.29 13.51 -9.18
C VAL A 38 -5.47 13.00 -10.02
N GLY A 39 -6.24 12.07 -9.45
CA GLY A 39 -7.47 11.53 -10.06
C GLY A 39 -7.31 10.17 -10.75
N LEU A 40 -6.19 9.49 -10.55
CA LEU A 40 -6.00 8.10 -10.96
C LEU A 40 -6.89 7.19 -10.12
N LYS A 41 -7.54 6.20 -10.74
CA LYS A 41 -8.51 5.33 -10.06
C LYS A 41 -7.90 4.00 -9.66
N ASP A 42 -7.18 3.38 -10.59
CA ASP A 42 -6.71 2.01 -10.47
C ASP A 42 -5.17 1.95 -10.55
N VAL A 43 -4.45 3.00 -10.13
CA VAL A 43 -2.98 3.01 -10.16
C VAL A 43 -2.42 2.76 -8.77
N THR A 44 -1.56 1.75 -8.68
CA THR A 44 -0.81 1.42 -7.45
C THR A 44 0.68 1.66 -7.64
N THR A 45 1.42 1.75 -6.53
CA THR A 45 2.88 1.88 -6.55
C THR A 45 3.53 0.75 -7.35
N GLY A 46 4.37 1.10 -8.32
CA GLY A 46 5.04 0.16 -9.22
C GLY A 46 4.26 -0.20 -10.49
N ASP A 47 3.07 0.37 -10.71
CA ASP A 47 2.37 0.25 -11.99
C ASP A 47 3.04 1.13 -13.06
N THR A 48 3.06 0.66 -14.31
CA THR A 48 3.50 1.45 -15.46
C THR A 48 2.30 2.13 -16.11
N LEU A 49 2.44 3.37 -16.55
CA LEU A 49 1.47 4.03 -17.42
C LEU A 49 2.15 4.31 -18.77
N CYS A 50 1.57 3.78 -19.85
CA CYS A 50 2.10 3.90 -21.19
C CYS A 50 1.06 4.42 -22.18
N ASP A 51 1.52 4.69 -23.40
CA ASP A 51 0.65 5.07 -24.50
C ASP A 51 -0.18 3.85 -24.97
N PRO A 52 -1.48 4.00 -25.29
CA PRO A 52 -2.32 2.90 -25.77
C PRO A 52 -1.81 2.23 -27.06
N ASP A 53 -1.11 2.95 -27.92
CA ASP A 53 -0.59 2.44 -29.19
C ASP A 53 0.81 1.83 -29.04
N ALA A 54 1.52 2.13 -27.94
CA ALA A 54 2.85 1.61 -27.62
C ALA A 54 2.89 1.03 -26.20
N VAL A 55 2.31 -0.17 -26.05
CA VAL A 55 2.22 -0.85 -24.75
C VAL A 55 3.58 -1.37 -24.31
N ILE A 56 4.13 -0.77 -23.25
CA ILE A 56 5.34 -1.23 -22.57
C ILE A 56 5.07 -1.42 -21.08
N THR A 57 5.60 -2.50 -20.51
CA THR A 57 5.60 -2.75 -19.06
C THR A 57 7.04 -2.58 -18.58
N LEU A 58 7.28 -1.65 -17.65
CA LEU A 58 8.58 -1.47 -17.03
C LEU A 58 8.80 -2.53 -15.94
N GLU A 59 10.06 -2.74 -15.56
CA GLU A 59 10.40 -3.66 -14.46
C GLU A 59 9.70 -3.23 -13.18
N ARG A 60 9.01 -4.19 -12.57
CA ARG A 60 8.31 -3.99 -11.31
C ARG A 60 9.30 -4.18 -10.17
N MET A 61 9.27 -3.28 -9.19
CA MET A 61 10.01 -3.51 -7.95
C MET A 61 9.51 -4.80 -7.30
N GLU A 62 10.41 -5.76 -7.11
CA GLU A 62 10.16 -6.91 -6.24
C GLU A 62 10.22 -6.43 -4.79
N PHE A 63 9.07 -6.43 -4.13
CA PHE A 63 9.01 -6.12 -2.71
C PHE A 63 9.45 -7.35 -1.91
N PRO A 64 10.43 -7.21 -0.99
CA PRO A 64 10.83 -8.31 -0.13
C PRO A 64 9.66 -8.74 0.74
N GLU A 65 9.66 -10.01 1.13
CA GLU A 65 8.59 -10.51 1.99
C GLU A 65 8.70 -9.95 3.41
N PRO A 66 7.56 -9.63 4.05
CA PRO A 66 7.56 -9.02 5.37
C PRO A 66 8.20 -9.96 6.40
N VAL A 67 8.99 -9.37 7.29
CA VAL A 67 9.80 -10.10 8.29
C VAL A 67 9.13 -10.14 9.66
N ILE A 68 8.21 -9.21 9.92
CA ILE A 68 7.51 -9.08 11.20
C ILE A 68 6.00 -9.09 10.96
N SER A 69 5.28 -9.76 11.85
CA SER A 69 3.83 -9.85 11.85
C SER A 69 3.29 -9.44 13.22
N LEU A 70 2.12 -8.81 13.23
CA LEU A 70 1.49 -8.27 14.43
C LEU A 70 0.00 -8.58 14.36
N ALA A 71 -0.54 -9.19 15.41
CA ALA A 71 -1.97 -9.38 15.53
C ALA A 71 -2.62 -8.07 16.02
N ILE A 72 -3.71 -7.67 15.37
CA ILE A 72 -4.55 -6.55 15.79
C ILE A 72 -5.99 -7.02 15.95
N GLU A 73 -6.61 -6.54 17.02
CA GLU A 73 -7.98 -6.87 17.37
C GLU A 73 -8.80 -5.58 17.57
N PRO A 74 -9.95 -5.41 16.89
CA PRO A 74 -10.78 -4.23 17.07
C PRO A 74 -11.47 -4.26 18.44
N LYS A 75 -11.55 -3.12 19.15
CA LYS A 75 -12.25 -3.07 20.44
C LYS A 75 -13.77 -3.14 20.29
N THR A 76 -14.32 -2.62 19.20
CA THR A 76 -15.76 -2.60 18.95
C THR A 76 -16.09 -3.11 17.55
N LYS A 77 -17.34 -3.55 17.34
CA LYS A 77 -17.82 -3.94 15.99
C LYS A 77 -17.76 -2.78 14.99
N ALA A 78 -18.00 -1.55 15.44
CA ALA A 78 -17.89 -0.36 14.60
C ALA A 78 -16.44 -0.11 14.16
N ASP A 79 -15.48 -0.41 15.04
CA ASP A 79 -14.05 -0.33 14.71
C ASP A 79 -13.61 -1.42 13.74
N GLN A 80 -14.25 -2.60 13.74
CA GLN A 80 -13.92 -3.67 12.80
C GLN A 80 -14.12 -3.24 11.34
N GLU A 81 -15.25 -2.61 11.03
CA GLU A 81 -15.52 -2.10 9.67
C GLU A 81 -14.56 -0.97 9.28
N LYS A 82 -14.32 -0.02 10.20
CA LYS A 82 -13.37 1.08 9.96
C LYS A 82 -11.94 0.60 9.79
N MET A 83 -11.53 -0.39 10.59
CA MET A 83 -10.21 -1.02 10.51
C MET A 83 -10.01 -1.67 9.14
N GLY A 84 -11.00 -2.42 8.65
CA GLY A 84 -10.93 -3.02 7.32
C GLY A 84 -10.73 -1.99 6.20
N ILE A 85 -11.48 -0.88 6.25
CA ILE A 85 -11.36 0.21 5.27
C ILE A 85 -9.99 0.91 5.39
N ALA A 86 -9.53 1.18 6.61
CA ALA A 86 -8.25 1.84 6.87
C ALA A 86 -7.08 1.00 6.38
N LEU A 87 -7.04 -0.28 6.74
CA LEU A 87 -5.99 -1.21 6.33
C LEU A 87 -5.96 -1.43 4.82
N GLN A 88 -7.13 -1.49 4.16
CA GLN A 88 -7.18 -1.58 2.70
C GLN A 88 -6.61 -0.34 2.01
N ARG A 89 -6.87 0.86 2.54
CA ARG A 89 -6.27 2.09 2.00
C ARG A 89 -4.75 2.11 2.20
N LEU A 90 -4.29 1.76 3.40
CA LEU A 90 -2.86 1.70 3.71
C LEU A 90 -2.12 0.64 2.87
N ALA A 91 -2.74 -0.51 2.62
CA ALA A 91 -2.20 -1.55 1.73
C ALA A 91 -2.16 -1.14 0.26
N ALA A 92 -3.05 -0.23 -0.16
CA ALA A 92 -3.02 0.33 -1.52
C ALA A 92 -1.90 1.37 -1.69
N GLU A 93 -1.56 2.09 -0.61
CA GLU A 93 -0.43 3.03 -0.57
C GLU A 93 0.92 2.28 -0.54
N ASP A 94 1.04 1.28 0.34
CA ASP A 94 2.27 0.51 0.57
C ASP A 94 2.10 -0.98 0.18
N PRO A 95 2.70 -1.43 -0.95
CA PRO A 95 2.61 -2.81 -1.41
C PRO A 95 3.49 -3.79 -0.60
N SER A 96 4.39 -3.31 0.27
CA SER A 96 5.17 -4.15 1.19
C SER A 96 4.37 -4.59 2.42
N PHE A 97 3.25 -3.91 2.68
CA PHE A 97 2.33 -4.24 3.74
C PHE A 97 1.37 -5.35 3.32
N ARG A 98 1.30 -6.42 4.10
CA ARG A 98 0.33 -7.51 3.89
C ARG A 98 -0.65 -7.56 5.04
N LEU A 99 -1.91 -7.81 4.71
CA LEU A 99 -2.97 -8.06 5.68
C LEU A 99 -3.55 -9.45 5.42
N HIS A 100 -3.77 -10.20 6.50
CA HIS A 100 -4.46 -11.48 6.46
C HIS A 100 -5.37 -11.60 7.68
N THR A 101 -6.55 -12.19 7.53
CA THR A 101 -7.42 -12.48 8.66
C THR A 101 -7.29 -13.95 8.99
N ASP A 102 -6.89 -14.25 10.22
CA ASP A 102 -6.76 -15.62 10.68
C ASP A 102 -8.14 -16.18 11.05
N GLU A 103 -8.57 -17.25 10.37
CA GLU A 103 -9.90 -17.84 10.57
C GLU A 103 -10.01 -18.64 11.88
N GLU A 104 -8.90 -19.10 12.46
CA GLU A 104 -8.88 -19.85 13.72
C GLU A 104 -9.05 -18.95 14.94
N SER A 105 -8.31 -17.84 14.99
CA SER A 105 -8.36 -16.87 16.09
C SER A 105 -9.37 -15.74 15.87
N GLY A 106 -9.83 -15.54 14.63
CA GLY A 106 -10.65 -14.40 14.23
C GLY A 106 -9.90 -13.06 14.28
N GLN A 107 -8.57 -13.08 14.41
CA GLN A 107 -7.74 -11.90 14.53
C GLN A 107 -7.23 -11.43 13.16
N THR A 108 -7.05 -10.11 13.01
CA THR A 108 -6.42 -9.56 11.82
C THR A 108 -4.91 -9.50 12.05
N ILE A 109 -4.14 -10.17 11.20
CA ILE A 109 -2.68 -10.16 11.25
C ILE A 109 -2.18 -9.19 10.18
N ILE A 110 -1.34 -8.26 10.60
CA ILE A 110 -0.64 -7.34 9.70
C ILE A 110 0.84 -7.69 9.66
N SER A 111 1.42 -7.67 8.46
CA SER A 111 2.82 -8.02 8.24
C SER A 111 3.52 -6.90 7.49
N GLY A 112 4.73 -6.56 7.93
CA GLY A 112 5.52 -5.47 7.37
C GLY A 112 7.02 -5.74 7.39
N MET A 113 7.78 -4.79 6.85
CA MET A 113 9.23 -4.89 6.73
C MET A 113 10.00 -4.65 8.04
N GLY A 114 9.35 -4.10 9.08
CA GLY A 114 10.00 -3.83 10.35
C GLY A 114 9.05 -3.28 11.40
N GLU A 115 9.52 -3.23 12.66
CA GLU A 115 8.74 -2.76 13.81
C GLU A 115 8.25 -1.32 13.63
N LEU A 116 9.15 -0.41 13.22
CA LEU A 116 8.83 1.00 12.98
C LEU A 116 7.75 1.16 11.89
N HIS A 117 7.79 0.33 10.85
CA HIS A 117 6.79 0.38 9.79
C HIS A 117 5.39 0.05 10.35
N LEU A 118 5.29 -1.03 11.14
CA LEU A 118 4.02 -1.40 11.77
C LEU A 118 3.55 -0.36 12.79
N GLU A 119 4.47 0.25 13.55
CA GLU A 119 4.13 1.31 14.51
C GLU A 119 3.51 2.53 13.82
N ILE A 120 4.11 2.98 12.70
CA ILE A 120 3.58 4.10 11.91
C ILE A 120 2.21 3.77 11.33
N ILE A 121 2.00 2.55 10.83
CA ILE A 121 0.70 2.12 10.29
C ILE A 121 -0.38 2.15 11.37
N VAL A 122 -0.06 1.66 12.56
CA VAL A 122 -1.00 1.66 13.70
C VAL A 122 -1.29 3.08 14.17
N ASP A 123 -0.29 3.96 14.23
CA ASP A 123 -0.48 5.37 14.59
C ASP A 123 -1.33 6.10 13.53
N ARG A 124 -1.07 5.92 12.23
CA ARG A 124 -1.89 6.44 11.14
C ARG A 124 -3.33 5.96 11.23
N MET A 125 -3.54 4.67 11.48
CA MET A 125 -4.88 4.10 11.64
C MET A 125 -5.65 4.75 12.81
N LYS A 126 -4.99 4.97 13.95
CA LYS A 126 -5.57 5.64 15.12
C LYS A 126 -5.86 7.13 14.86
N ARG A 127 -4.95 7.85 14.21
CA ARG A 127 -5.07 9.30 13.99
C ARG A 127 -6.00 9.66 12.84
N GLU A 128 -5.89 8.98 11.70
CA GLU A 128 -6.64 9.31 10.49
C GLU A 128 -8.06 8.73 10.50
N PHE A 129 -8.22 7.51 11.03
CA PHE A 129 -9.51 6.80 10.99
C PHE A 129 -10.20 6.69 12.35
N GLY A 130 -9.52 7.11 13.43
CA GLY A 130 -10.08 7.08 14.78
C GLY A 130 -10.41 5.68 15.27
N VAL A 131 -9.66 4.67 14.80
CA VAL A 131 -9.91 3.26 15.12
C VAL A 131 -9.16 2.88 16.39
N GLU A 132 -9.89 2.39 17.38
CA GLU A 132 -9.28 1.80 18.57
C GLU A 132 -9.10 0.28 18.41
N ALA A 133 -7.84 -0.15 18.28
CA ALA A 133 -7.48 -1.56 18.21
C ALA A 133 -6.47 -1.93 19.31
N ASN A 134 -6.61 -3.15 19.82
CA ASN A 134 -5.65 -3.79 20.71
C ASN A 134 -4.56 -4.42 19.87
N ILE A 135 -3.31 -4.23 20.30
CA ILE A 135 -2.13 -4.70 19.59
C ILE A 135 -1.58 -5.90 20.33
N GLY A 136 -1.48 -7.02 19.63
CA GLY A 136 -0.84 -8.23 20.10
C GLY A 136 0.68 -8.11 20.12
N ARG A 137 1.37 -9.20 20.49
CA ARG A 137 2.84 -9.21 20.48
C ARG A 137 3.35 -9.35 19.05
N PRO A 138 4.42 -8.62 18.67
CA PRO A 138 5.06 -8.83 17.38
C PRO A 138 5.65 -10.25 17.33
N GLN A 139 5.33 -10.96 16.26
CA GLN A 139 5.90 -12.26 15.93
C GLN A 139 6.84 -12.13 14.74
N VAL A 140 8.01 -12.74 14.85
CA VAL A 140 8.97 -12.79 13.75
C VAL A 140 8.55 -13.91 12.81
N THR A 141 8.45 -13.61 11.51
CA THR A 141 8.18 -14.61 10.48
C THR A 141 9.42 -15.49 10.31
N TYR A 142 9.48 -16.61 11.03
CA TYR A 142 10.55 -17.58 10.87
C TYR A 142 10.31 -18.41 9.59
N ARG A 143 11.35 -18.55 8.77
CA ARG A 143 11.34 -19.45 7.62
C ARG A 143 12.32 -20.58 7.88
N GLU A 144 11.83 -21.80 7.86
CA GLU A 144 12.69 -22.97 7.86
C GLU A 144 13.06 -23.31 6.40
N PRO A 145 14.35 -23.30 6.03
CA PRO A 145 14.76 -23.91 4.78
C PRO A 145 14.58 -25.42 4.92
N CYS A 146 13.63 -25.99 4.17
CA CYS A 146 13.48 -27.45 4.09
C CYS A 146 14.68 -28.03 3.34
N ALA A 147 15.71 -28.49 4.05
CA ALA A 147 16.81 -29.24 3.46
C ALA A 147 16.30 -30.62 3.03
N ARG A 148 16.14 -30.82 1.72
CA ARG A 148 15.83 -32.14 1.14
C ARG A 148 17.12 -32.99 1.20
N LYS A 149 17.08 -34.10 1.95
CA LYS A 149 18.08 -35.17 1.84
C LYS A 149 17.91 -35.95 0.55
#